data_AF-A0A972M750-F1
#
_entry.id   AF-A0A972M750-F1
#
_cell.length_a   1.000
_cell.length_b   1.000
_cell.length_c   1.000
_cell.angle_alpha   90.00
_cell.angle_beta   90.00
_cell.angle_gamma   90.00
#
_symmetry.space_group_name_H-M   'P 1'
#
loop_
_entity.id
_entity.type
_entity.pdbx_description
1 polymer ?
#
loop_
_entity_poly.entity_id
_entity_poly.type
_entity_poly.pdbx_seq_one_letter_code
_entity_poly.pdbx_strand_id
1 'polypeptide(L)'
;MASWKILIGVGVPLVGFPLNVYEQALWAQACQEITNETEIVSVVQTNTLKVLQEDVLKNLNLIVDRYWQQLQMDDLINQVVDDVIKRYRENTSVWERVKAGLIPSDAKELAQRIARDVFNDPRIKSRLNQLAYYISQDIAQRIQHSLSKIQTQITQCLNFALENRIPPVISAIARKDLEYSLNNNLKTVQVEAPTVLPTGTMAGAALILLRKRITDLVVRRISAGLTERIAASLAKRVVARLIPIIGIALTAWDAYHLAKGDEFFNGLEKALKSPEVKEKFRQEIVKTLREDLSQSLDSLANEIAKTTFLTYEALLKQYQAYAQIVEQDPALNQALQRLTVEGKIDEANKLLDLALTLKRLGIYSQLHNYLNSPQRLELILKVLPEGYPILEYTHSLDALYQWAQLVDGNKRKIQQVVDWELYKYVKASELNKQTLDYLLQFSNGEVVKLILTTLSPEELKTLTQIKPALVEEFTSKYASRGLTCLVFYTQINPQLGKEFLELSLEEPNLLKTLCSEKVKQLVKENPSYFDQIKELLLNGSTLVGKLKTFLLMVSGQISPEVYKAFYPSWFYGLITIVGLVALTVLWKVGKLIYPLLNWKRKPKEGEERQ
;
A
#
# COMPACT_ATOMS: atom_id res chain seq x y z
N MET A 1 8.40 33.95 47.84
CA MET A 1 9.59 33.11 47.69
C MET A 1 9.14 31.68 47.45
N ALA A 2 9.04 31.25 46.19
CA ALA A 2 9.00 29.84 45.78
C ALA A 2 9.30 29.79 44.27
N SER A 3 10.12 28.81 43.91
CA SER A 3 10.78 28.56 42.64
C SER A 3 9.85 28.18 41.49
N TRP A 4 10.12 28.66 40.27
CA TRP A 4 9.80 27.95 39.02
C TRP A 4 11.06 27.85 38.16
N LYS A 5 11.62 26.64 38.12
CA LYS A 5 12.67 26.21 37.19
C LYS A 5 12.04 25.95 35.83
N ILE A 6 12.63 26.54 34.81
CA ILE A 6 12.30 26.35 33.40
C ILE A 6 12.77 24.94 32.98
N LEU A 7 11.82 24.09 32.61
CA LEU A 7 12.02 22.91 31.78
C LEU A 7 11.20 23.16 30.52
N ILE A 8 11.86 23.52 29.41
CA ILE A 8 11.27 23.49 28.07
C ILE A 8 12.20 22.64 27.22
N GLY A 9 12.04 21.33 27.37
CA GLY A 9 12.09 20.40 26.25
C GLY A 9 10.66 20.17 25.76
N VAL A 10 10.53 19.64 24.54
CA VAL A 10 9.30 19.46 23.74
C VAL A 10 9.04 20.62 22.78
N GLY A 11 9.30 20.33 21.51
CA GLY A 11 8.96 21.19 20.38
C GLY A 11 7.46 21.43 20.34
N VAL A 12 7.09 22.69 20.51
CA VAL A 12 5.75 23.19 20.20
C VAL A 12 5.58 23.09 18.69
N PRO A 13 4.52 22.44 18.16
CA PRO A 13 4.20 22.55 16.75
C PRO A 13 3.88 24.03 16.48
N LEU A 14 4.66 24.65 15.58
CA LEU A 14 4.38 25.99 15.09
C LEU A 14 2.97 25.98 14.50
N VAL A 15 2.02 26.57 15.23
CA VAL A 15 0.68 26.87 14.75
C VAL A 15 0.85 27.69 13.46
N GLY A 16 0.28 27.18 12.37
CA GLY A 16 0.44 27.76 11.04
C GLY A 16 -0.08 29.18 10.99
N PHE A 17 0.82 30.16 10.95
CA PHE A 17 0.46 31.50 10.52
C PHE A 17 0.03 31.42 9.04
N PRO A 18 -1.16 31.92 8.67
CA PRO A 18 -1.53 32.07 7.27
C PRO A 18 -0.45 32.92 6.57
N LEU A 19 -0.26 32.69 5.27
CA LEU A 19 0.52 33.61 4.44
C LEU A 19 0.06 35.05 4.70
N ASN A 20 0.98 36.00 4.59
CA ASN A 20 0.58 37.40 4.67
C ASN A 20 -0.45 37.67 3.56
N VAL A 21 -1.49 38.46 3.84
CA VAL A 21 -2.54 38.84 2.88
C VAL A 21 -1.94 39.31 1.55
N TYR A 22 -0.77 39.94 1.61
CA TYR A 22 0.04 40.36 0.47
C TYR A 22 0.53 39.20 -0.43
N GLU A 23 0.97 38.08 0.15
CA GLU A 23 1.45 36.92 -0.61
C GLU A 23 0.30 36.21 -1.32
N GLN A 24 -0.87 36.12 -0.70
CA GLN A 24 -2.06 35.54 -1.34
C GLN A 24 -2.55 36.39 -2.52
N ALA A 25 -2.51 37.71 -2.39
CA ALA A 25 -2.85 38.64 -3.48
C ALA A 25 -1.88 38.54 -4.67
N LEU A 26 -0.58 38.35 -4.41
CA LEU A 26 0.46 38.16 -5.43
C LEU A 26 0.23 36.90 -6.28
N TRP A 27 -0.12 35.78 -5.64
CA TRP A 27 -0.45 34.55 -6.37
C TRP A 27 -1.77 34.68 -7.12
N ALA A 28 -2.81 35.26 -6.51
CA ALA A 28 -4.11 35.44 -7.15
C ALA A 28 -4.02 36.29 -8.43
N GLN A 29 -3.28 37.40 -8.38
CA GLN A 29 -3.08 38.27 -9.53
C GLN A 29 -2.25 37.57 -10.63
N ALA A 30 -1.14 36.92 -10.26
CA ALA A 30 -0.28 36.23 -11.24
C ALA A 30 -0.98 35.04 -11.92
N CYS A 31 -1.96 34.42 -11.25
CA CYS A 31 -2.73 33.31 -11.82
C CYS A 31 -3.89 33.77 -12.71
N GLN A 32 -4.46 34.96 -12.47
CA GLN A 32 -5.49 35.55 -13.32
C GLN A 32 -4.95 36.00 -14.68
N GLU A 33 -3.65 36.31 -14.75
CA GLU A 33 -2.97 36.77 -15.97
C GLU A 33 -2.46 35.62 -16.87
N ILE A 34 -2.64 34.34 -16.47
CA ILE A 34 -2.22 33.19 -17.27
C ILE A 34 -3.13 33.05 -18.50
N THR A 35 -2.60 33.42 -19.65
CA THR A 35 -3.28 33.33 -20.95
C THR A 35 -2.74 32.18 -21.81
N ASN A 36 -1.55 31.67 -21.52
CA ASN A 36 -0.89 30.57 -22.23
C ASN A 36 -0.31 29.52 -21.26
N GLU A 37 -0.30 28.25 -21.68
CA GLU A 37 0.25 27.10 -20.95
C GLU A 37 1.72 27.30 -20.57
N THR A 38 2.50 27.97 -21.42
CA THR A 38 3.92 28.25 -21.16
C THR A 38 4.15 29.24 -20.01
N GLU A 39 3.14 30.03 -19.64
CA GLU A 39 3.22 31.01 -18.54
C GLU A 39 3.06 30.36 -17.16
N ILE A 40 2.48 29.15 -17.09
CA ILE A 40 2.33 28.41 -15.83
C ILE A 40 3.70 28.13 -15.20
N VAL A 41 4.68 27.71 -16.01
CA VAL A 41 6.03 27.40 -15.53
C VAL A 41 6.69 28.64 -14.94
N SER A 42 6.62 29.79 -15.63
CA SER A 42 7.28 31.02 -15.17
C SER A 42 6.60 31.60 -13.92
N VAL A 43 5.27 31.57 -13.84
CA VAL A 43 4.50 32.05 -12.67
C VAL A 43 4.79 31.19 -11.45
N VAL A 44 4.69 29.86 -11.59
CA VAL A 44 4.98 28.93 -10.47
C VAL A 44 6.43 29.05 -10.04
N GLN A 45 7.39 29.05 -10.97
CA GLN A 45 8.82 29.17 -10.62
C GLN A 45 9.09 30.48 -9.88
N THR A 46 8.64 31.62 -10.42
CA THR A 46 8.95 32.94 -9.86
C THR A 46 8.38 33.10 -8.46
N ASN A 47 7.12 32.71 -8.26
CA ASN A 47 6.48 32.88 -6.96
C ASN A 47 6.95 31.83 -5.94
N THR A 48 7.23 30.59 -6.36
CA THR A 48 7.87 29.60 -5.50
C THR A 48 9.25 30.06 -5.05
N LEU A 49 10.07 30.59 -5.97
CA LEU A 49 11.40 31.11 -5.64
C LEU A 49 11.33 32.27 -4.64
N LYS A 50 10.42 33.24 -4.85
CA LYS A 50 10.24 34.37 -3.92
C LYS A 50 9.95 33.91 -2.50
N VAL A 51 8.99 33.01 -2.32
CA VAL A 51 8.62 32.50 -0.99
C VAL A 51 9.78 31.73 -0.36
N LEU A 52 10.48 30.88 -1.13
CA LEU A 52 11.64 30.15 -0.63
C LEU A 52 12.79 31.08 -0.22
N GLN A 53 13.08 32.12 -1.01
CA GLN A 53 14.10 33.12 -0.68
C GLN A 53 13.72 33.93 0.56
N GLU A 54 12.44 34.28 0.69
CA GLU A 54 11.91 35.00 1.85
C GLU A 54 12.03 34.17 3.14
N ASP A 55 11.64 32.91 3.14
CA ASP A 55 11.67 32.08 4.34
C ASP A 55 13.08 31.55 4.68
N VAL A 56 13.92 31.29 3.68
CA VAL A 56 15.26 30.71 3.89
C VAL A 56 16.35 31.78 3.94
N LEU A 57 16.49 32.63 2.91
CA LEU A 57 17.66 33.52 2.77
C LEU A 57 17.61 34.72 3.71
N LYS A 58 16.42 35.29 3.96
CA LYS A 58 16.25 36.41 4.92
C LYS A 58 16.54 35.96 6.35
N ASN A 59 16.15 34.72 6.69
CA ASN A 59 16.33 34.15 8.03
C ASN A 59 17.70 33.49 8.26
N LEU A 60 18.54 33.33 7.22
CA LEU A 60 19.80 32.59 7.31
C LEU A 60 20.74 33.07 8.42
N ASN A 61 20.82 34.39 8.66
CA ASN A 61 21.60 34.96 9.76
C ASN A 61 21.14 34.42 11.12
N LEU A 62 19.83 34.46 11.35
CA LEU A 62 19.21 33.99 12.60
C LEU A 62 19.40 32.48 12.80
N ILE A 63 19.36 31.70 11.71
CA ILE A 63 19.60 30.25 11.74
C ILE A 63 21.05 29.96 12.15
N VAL A 64 22.02 30.63 11.50
CA VAL A 64 23.44 30.47 11.81
C VAL A 64 23.72 30.90 13.24
N ASP A 65 23.22 32.06 13.68
CA ASP A 65 23.44 32.58 15.03
C ASP A 65 22.88 31.67 16.12
N ARG A 66 21.65 31.15 15.93
CA ARG A 66 21.03 30.21 16.86
C ARG A 66 21.91 28.98 17.07
N TYR A 67 22.31 28.31 15.99
CA TYR A 67 23.09 27.08 16.11
C TYR A 67 24.54 27.35 16.51
N TRP A 68 25.10 28.51 16.17
CA TRP A 68 26.39 28.96 16.66
C TRP A 68 26.43 29.05 18.19
N GLN A 69 25.41 29.68 18.77
CA GLN A 69 25.25 29.79 20.22
C GLN A 69 24.96 28.44 20.88
N GLN A 70 24.03 27.66 20.31
CA GLN A 70 23.68 26.33 20.82
C GLN A 70 24.90 25.40 20.87
N LEU A 71 25.80 25.51 19.89
CA LEU A 71 27.02 24.73 19.80
C LEU A 71 28.20 25.35 20.57
N GLN A 72 28.01 26.46 21.28
CA GLN A 72 29.06 27.14 22.05
C GLN A 72 30.34 27.36 21.23
N MET A 73 30.17 27.76 19.96
CA MET A 73 31.30 27.92 19.03
C MET A 73 32.32 28.94 19.54
N ASP A 74 31.87 30.00 20.22
CA ASP A 74 32.75 31.03 20.79
C ASP A 74 33.67 30.48 21.88
N ASP A 75 33.15 29.60 22.74
CA ASP A 75 33.91 28.98 23.83
C ASP A 75 34.91 27.95 23.28
N LEU A 76 34.48 27.17 22.29
CA LEU A 76 35.37 26.23 21.61
C LEU A 76 36.53 26.95 20.91
N ILE A 77 36.25 28.06 20.21
CA ILE A 77 37.29 28.86 19.56
C ILE A 77 38.26 29.40 20.62
N ASN A 78 37.77 29.89 21.76
CA ASN A 78 38.63 30.39 22.83
C ASN A 78 39.58 29.29 23.36
N GLN A 79 39.05 28.10 23.64
CA GLN A 79 39.83 26.95 24.14
C GLN A 79 40.89 26.50 23.12
N VAL A 80 40.51 26.42 21.84
CA VAL A 80 41.43 26.03 20.77
C VAL A 80 42.53 27.07 20.60
N VAL A 81 42.21 28.36 20.68
CA VAL A 81 43.21 29.44 20.66
C VAL A 81 44.21 29.28 21.80
N ASP A 82 43.73 29.00 23.02
CA ASP A 82 44.60 28.78 24.20
C ASP A 82 45.55 27.60 23.99
N ASP A 83 45.02 26.46 23.57
CA ASP A 83 45.81 25.25 23.35
C ASP A 83 46.85 25.44 22.25
N VAL A 84 46.47 26.04 21.12
CA VAL A 84 47.38 26.27 19.99
C VAL A 84 48.46 27.24 20.40
N ILE A 85 48.11 28.36 21.03
CA ILE A 85 49.09 29.36 21.48
C ILE A 85 50.04 28.76 22.51
N LYS A 86 49.54 27.96 23.47
CA LYS A 86 50.38 27.25 24.44
C LYS A 86 51.38 26.31 23.76
N ARG A 87 50.91 25.48 22.80
CA ARG A 87 51.79 24.60 22.01
C ARG A 87 52.88 25.37 21.27
N TYR A 88 52.55 26.51 20.67
CA TYR A 88 53.54 27.35 19.99
C TYR A 88 54.50 28.03 20.99
N ARG A 89 54.04 28.47 22.16
CA ARG A 89 54.93 29.03 23.20
C ARG A 89 55.95 28.00 23.71
N GLU A 90 55.54 26.74 23.86
CA GLU A 90 56.38 25.65 24.38
C GLU A 90 57.35 25.10 23.31
N ASN A 91 56.93 25.03 22.04
CA ASN A 91 57.71 24.39 20.97
C ASN A 91 58.50 25.37 20.08
N THR A 92 58.23 26.68 20.14
CA THR A 92 58.99 27.67 19.35
C THR A 92 60.27 28.06 20.10
N SER A 93 61.40 28.07 19.41
CA SER A 93 62.67 28.46 20.02
C SER A 93 62.59 29.89 20.57
N VAL A 94 63.26 30.17 21.70
CA VAL A 94 63.25 31.51 22.33
C VAL A 94 63.67 32.58 21.32
N TRP A 95 64.58 32.25 20.39
CA TRP A 95 65.06 33.18 19.38
C TRP A 95 64.05 33.47 18.26
N GLU A 96 63.27 32.48 17.83
CA GLU A 96 62.16 32.70 16.89
C GLU A 96 61.02 33.49 17.53
N ARG A 97 60.77 33.30 18.85
CA ARG A 97 59.80 34.09 19.61
C ARG A 97 60.20 35.56 19.71
N VAL A 98 61.49 35.82 19.96
CA VAL A 98 62.05 37.18 19.99
C VAL A 98 62.02 37.83 18.60
N LYS A 99 62.40 37.10 17.54
CA LYS A 99 62.29 37.60 16.16
C LYS A 99 60.86 37.96 15.77
N ALA A 100 59.88 37.12 16.11
CA ALA A 100 58.47 37.43 15.88
C ALA A 100 57.96 38.63 16.71
N GLY A 101 58.59 38.95 17.84
CA GLY A 101 58.30 40.15 18.62
C GLY A 101 58.93 41.43 18.07
N LEU A 102 59.98 41.32 17.24
CA LEU A 102 60.78 42.47 16.77
C LEU A 102 60.62 42.77 15.28
N ILE A 103 60.32 41.76 14.45
CA ILE A 103 60.27 41.88 12.99
C ILE A 103 58.81 41.72 12.51
N PRO A 104 58.18 42.78 11.97
CA PRO A 104 56.78 42.74 11.54
C PRO A 104 56.45 41.68 10.47
N SER A 105 57.39 41.34 9.58
CA SER A 105 57.20 40.29 8.58
C SER A 105 57.10 38.90 9.20
N ASP A 106 57.94 38.62 10.20
CA ASP A 106 58.03 37.32 10.86
C ASP A 106 56.84 37.12 11.81
N ALA A 107 56.45 38.20 12.50
CA ALA A 107 55.23 38.26 13.30
C ALA A 107 53.98 37.94 12.45
N LYS A 108 53.93 38.49 11.23
CA LYS A 108 52.85 38.26 10.28
C LYS A 108 52.82 36.81 9.80
N GLU A 109 53.96 36.23 9.44
CA GLU A 109 54.01 34.83 9.01
C GLU A 109 53.58 33.88 10.14
N LEU A 110 54.11 34.10 11.35
CA LEU A 110 53.82 33.27 12.51
C LEU A 110 52.35 33.41 12.94
N ALA A 111 51.80 34.63 12.99
CA ALA A 111 50.39 34.86 13.29
C ALA A 111 49.46 34.22 12.25
N GLN A 112 49.84 34.23 10.96
CA GLN A 112 49.09 33.54 9.92
C GLN A 112 49.13 32.02 10.08
N ARG A 113 50.28 31.47 10.47
CA ARG A 113 50.42 30.03 10.74
C ARG A 113 49.59 29.60 11.95
N ILE A 114 49.69 30.33 13.06
CA ILE A 114 48.91 30.07 14.28
C ILE A 114 47.41 30.20 14.00
N ALA A 115 46.97 31.25 13.30
CA ALA A 115 45.57 31.42 12.93
C ALA A 115 45.07 30.26 12.03
N ARG A 116 45.88 29.80 11.06
CA ARG A 116 45.54 28.62 10.26
C ARG A 116 45.38 27.38 11.12
N ASP A 117 46.29 27.14 12.06
CA ASP A 117 46.22 25.95 12.93
C ASP A 117 45.04 26.00 13.89
N VAL A 118 44.69 27.18 14.41
CA VAL A 118 43.47 27.38 15.22
C VAL A 118 42.23 27.01 14.41
N PHE A 119 42.01 27.65 13.26
CA PHE A 119 40.78 27.42 12.49
C PHE A 119 40.75 26.06 11.78
N ASN A 120 41.90 25.40 11.62
CA ASN A 120 42.00 24.04 11.10
C ASN A 120 41.98 22.95 12.18
N ASP A 121 41.91 23.30 13.47
CA ASP A 121 41.90 22.34 14.57
C ASP A 121 40.77 21.31 14.37
N PRO A 122 41.04 19.99 14.54
CA PRO A 122 40.04 18.95 14.35
C PRO A 122 38.75 19.16 15.15
N ARG A 123 38.84 19.79 16.34
CA ARG A 123 37.68 20.07 17.18
C ARG A 123 36.78 21.14 16.57
N ILE A 124 37.37 22.21 16.03
CA ILE A 124 36.63 23.24 15.29
C ILE A 124 35.97 22.62 14.06
N LYS A 125 36.71 21.83 13.27
CA LYS A 125 36.16 21.12 12.09
C LYS A 125 34.98 20.23 12.47
N SER A 126 35.12 19.44 13.53
CA SER A 126 34.04 18.57 14.02
C SER A 126 32.81 19.37 14.44
N ARG A 127 32.98 20.51 15.13
CA ARG A 127 31.85 21.35 15.56
C ARG A 127 31.20 22.09 14.40
N LEU A 128 32.00 22.53 13.42
CA LEU A 128 31.50 23.08 12.17
C LEU A 128 30.66 22.06 11.39
N ASN A 129 31.03 20.78 11.37
CA ASN A 129 30.20 19.74 10.76
C ASN A 129 28.84 19.59 11.47
N GLN A 130 28.82 19.69 12.80
CA GLN A 130 27.57 19.69 13.58
C GLN A 130 26.74 20.93 13.29
N LEU A 131 27.37 22.11 13.22
CA LEU A 131 26.73 23.38 12.86
C LEU A 131 26.08 23.26 11.47
N ALA A 132 26.84 22.73 10.50
CA ALA A 132 26.39 22.48 9.14
C ALA A 132 25.17 21.54 9.10
N TYR A 133 25.24 20.45 9.86
CA TYR A 133 24.14 19.49 9.97
C TYR A 133 22.86 20.16 10.51
N TYR A 134 22.93 20.88 11.64
CA TYR A 134 21.76 21.53 12.22
C TYR A 134 21.18 22.65 11.34
N ILE A 135 22.03 23.47 10.74
CA ILE A 135 21.61 24.48 9.75
C ILE A 135 20.88 23.80 8.58
N SER A 136 21.43 22.71 8.05
CA SER A 136 20.80 21.99 6.93
C SER A 136 19.44 21.41 7.28
N GLN A 137 19.23 20.96 8.52
CA GLN A 137 17.94 20.47 8.98
C GLN A 137 16.89 21.58 9.10
N ASP A 138 17.23 22.73 9.69
CA ASP A 138 16.31 23.86 9.84
C ASP A 138 15.93 24.44 8.47
N ILE A 139 16.90 24.57 7.56
CA ILE A 139 16.65 24.99 6.17
C ILE A 139 15.71 24.01 5.47
N ALA A 140 15.94 22.70 5.59
CA ALA A 140 15.08 21.70 4.96
C ALA A 140 13.65 21.75 5.52
N GLN A 141 13.48 21.94 6.83
CA GLN A 141 12.17 22.08 7.46
C GLN A 141 11.43 23.34 6.99
N ARG A 142 12.14 24.46 6.85
CA ARG A 142 11.58 25.71 6.33
C ARG A 142 11.13 25.60 4.88
N ILE A 143 11.94 24.97 4.03
CA ILE A 143 11.55 24.69 2.65
C ILE A 143 10.29 23.83 2.63
N GLN A 144 10.25 22.73 3.40
CA GLN A 144 9.07 21.87 3.47
C GLN A 144 7.83 22.65 3.91
N HIS A 145 7.96 23.50 4.94
CA HIS A 145 6.87 24.35 5.41
C HIS A 145 6.41 25.34 4.33
N SER A 146 7.35 26.03 3.69
CA SER A 146 7.08 26.97 2.59
C SER A 146 6.38 26.28 1.41
N LEU A 147 6.81 25.09 1.02
CA LEU A 147 6.17 24.31 -0.05
C LEU A 147 4.74 23.87 0.32
N SER A 148 4.53 23.46 1.57
CA SER A 148 3.19 23.12 2.07
C SER A 148 2.23 24.31 2.03
N LYS A 149 2.74 25.53 2.27
CA LYS A 149 1.95 26.76 2.17
C LYS A 149 1.58 27.05 0.73
N ILE A 150 2.58 27.06 -0.16
CA ILE A 150 2.48 27.41 -1.60
C ILE A 150 1.60 26.44 -2.38
N GLN A 151 1.52 25.18 -1.94
CA GLN A 151 0.71 24.15 -2.59
C GLN A 151 -0.72 24.60 -2.85
N THR A 152 -1.36 25.22 -1.86
CA THR A 152 -2.75 25.70 -2.01
C THR A 152 -2.85 26.74 -3.13
N GLN A 153 -1.88 27.64 -3.25
CA GLN A 153 -1.87 28.66 -4.29
C GLN A 153 -1.57 28.06 -5.66
N ILE A 154 -0.66 27.09 -5.75
CA ILE A 154 -0.40 26.35 -7.00
C ILE A 154 -1.69 25.65 -7.47
N THR A 155 -2.38 24.95 -6.57
CA THR A 155 -3.64 24.28 -6.89
C THR A 155 -4.69 25.29 -7.37
N GLN A 156 -4.86 26.42 -6.69
CA GLN A 156 -5.78 27.48 -7.11
C GLN A 156 -5.41 28.03 -8.50
N CYS A 157 -4.13 28.23 -8.76
CA CYS A 157 -3.61 28.69 -10.05
C CYS A 157 -3.98 27.73 -11.18
N LEU A 158 -3.72 26.45 -10.96
CA LEU A 158 -4.02 25.40 -11.92
C LEU A 158 -5.52 25.20 -12.11
N ASN A 159 -6.31 25.32 -11.04
CA ASN A 159 -7.78 25.29 -11.12
C ASN A 159 -8.30 26.40 -12.03
N PHE A 160 -7.81 27.63 -11.85
CA PHE A 160 -8.18 28.77 -12.72
C PHE A 160 -7.76 28.53 -14.18
N ALA A 161 -6.56 28.01 -14.40
CA ALA A 161 -6.08 27.67 -15.74
C ALA A 161 -6.90 26.54 -16.40
N LEU A 162 -7.41 25.58 -15.62
CA LEU A 162 -8.31 24.53 -16.12
C LEU A 162 -9.70 25.11 -16.47
N GLU A 163 -10.27 25.95 -15.62
CA GLU A 163 -11.59 26.57 -15.83
C GLU A 163 -11.72 27.30 -17.17
N ASN A 164 -10.65 27.95 -17.63
CA ASN A 164 -10.63 28.67 -18.90
C ASN A 164 -10.52 27.76 -20.13
N ARG A 165 -10.27 26.45 -19.95
CA ARG A 165 -9.91 25.51 -21.03
C ARG A 165 -10.85 24.32 -21.18
N ILE A 166 -11.62 23.99 -20.15
CA ILE A 166 -12.58 22.87 -20.17
C ILE A 166 -13.96 23.33 -19.68
N PRO A 167 -15.06 22.69 -20.14
CA PRO A 167 -16.40 23.05 -19.73
C PRO A 167 -16.59 23.03 -18.20
N PRO A 168 -17.46 23.89 -17.62
CA PRO A 168 -17.57 24.06 -16.17
C PRO A 168 -17.81 22.75 -15.39
N VAL A 169 -18.61 21.85 -15.94
CA VAL A 169 -18.96 20.54 -15.35
C VAL A 169 -17.74 19.63 -15.26
N ILE A 170 -16.94 19.61 -16.32
CA ILE A 170 -15.69 18.84 -16.38
C ILE A 170 -14.65 19.48 -15.44
N SER A 171 -14.62 20.81 -15.37
CA SER A 171 -13.71 21.55 -14.48
C SER A 171 -13.95 21.19 -13.01
N ALA A 172 -15.19 21.04 -12.56
CA ALA A 172 -15.51 20.67 -11.18
C ALA A 172 -14.96 19.29 -10.80
N ILE A 173 -15.00 18.34 -11.74
CA ILE A 173 -14.44 16.98 -11.57
C ILE A 173 -12.91 17.05 -11.59
N ALA A 174 -12.35 17.76 -12.57
CA ALA A 174 -10.90 17.93 -12.75
C ALA A 174 -10.21 18.59 -11.54
N ARG A 175 -10.88 19.56 -10.90
CA ARG A 175 -10.36 20.20 -9.67
C ARG A 175 -10.12 19.19 -8.55
N LYS A 176 -11.03 18.23 -8.36
CA LYS A 176 -10.89 17.20 -7.31
C LYS A 176 -9.73 16.26 -7.58
N ASP A 177 -9.56 15.82 -8.82
CA ASP A 177 -8.46 14.93 -9.22
C ASP A 177 -7.11 15.66 -9.21
N LEU A 178 -7.10 16.95 -9.56
CA LEU A 178 -5.93 17.83 -9.43
C LEU A 178 -5.54 18.03 -7.97
N GLU A 179 -6.50 18.33 -7.09
CA GLU A 179 -6.28 18.44 -5.65
C GLU A 179 -5.71 17.15 -5.07
N TYR A 180 -6.25 15.99 -5.45
CA TYR A 180 -5.75 14.69 -5.02
C TYR A 180 -4.33 14.42 -5.53
N SER A 181 -4.08 14.66 -6.82
CA SER A 181 -2.77 14.42 -7.46
C SER A 181 -1.68 15.31 -6.87
N LEU A 182 -1.96 16.61 -6.70
CA LEU A 182 -1.03 17.55 -6.06
C LEU A 182 -0.84 17.23 -4.58
N ASN A 183 -1.90 16.86 -3.85
CA ASN A 183 -1.79 16.43 -2.46
C ASN A 183 -0.89 15.22 -2.30
N ASN A 184 -1.07 14.19 -3.12
CA ASN A 184 -0.21 13.00 -3.03
C ASN A 184 1.21 13.34 -3.46
N ASN A 185 1.38 14.17 -4.50
CA ASN A 185 2.70 14.53 -4.98
C ASN A 185 3.49 15.39 -3.98
N LEU A 186 2.82 16.22 -3.18
CA LEU A 186 3.46 17.19 -2.29
C LEU A 186 3.44 16.77 -0.80
N LYS A 187 2.58 15.84 -0.36
CA LYS A 187 2.44 15.43 1.06
C LYS A 187 3.23 14.20 1.49
N THR A 188 3.91 13.46 0.61
CA THR A 188 4.67 12.25 1.01
C THR A 188 5.98 12.61 1.73
N VAL A 189 5.85 13.08 2.97
CA VAL A 189 6.92 13.22 3.97
C VAL A 189 6.42 12.63 5.29
N GLN A 190 6.32 11.31 5.34
CA GLN A 190 6.51 10.57 6.59
C GLN A 190 7.71 9.65 6.37
N VAL A 191 8.83 10.03 6.99
CA VAL A 191 10.06 9.23 7.02
C VAL A 191 10.03 8.43 8.32
N GLU A 192 9.68 7.16 8.23
CA GLU A 192 10.36 6.14 9.05
C GLU A 192 11.57 5.62 8.25
N ALA A 193 12.56 5.10 8.98
CA ALA A 193 13.93 4.86 8.56
C ALA A 193 14.11 3.89 7.35
N PRO A 194 15.33 3.73 6.81
CA PRO A 194 15.57 3.43 5.41
C PRO A 194 15.34 1.95 5.10
N THR A 195 14.19 1.61 4.54
CA THR A 195 14.06 0.37 3.77
C THR A 195 12.94 0.52 2.75
N VAL A 196 13.31 0.30 1.49
CA VAL A 196 12.44 0.21 0.31
C VAL A 196 11.89 1.57 -0.16
N LEU A 197 12.36 1.99 -1.35
CA LEU A 197 11.77 3.07 -2.14
C LEU A 197 10.28 2.76 -2.35
N PRO A 198 9.35 3.55 -1.79
CA PRO A 198 7.96 3.47 -2.23
C PRO A 198 7.91 4.07 -3.63
N THR A 199 7.45 3.28 -4.61
CA THR A 199 6.95 3.80 -5.88
C THR A 199 5.74 4.67 -5.59
N GLY A 200 5.97 5.96 -5.39
CA GLY A 200 4.92 6.88 -4.98
C GLY A 200 5.40 8.32 -4.96
N THR A 201 5.21 8.99 -6.09
CA THR A 201 5.26 10.45 -6.31
C THR A 201 6.63 11.11 -6.50
N MET A 202 6.81 11.74 -7.68
CA MET A 202 8.06 12.39 -8.10
C MET A 202 8.47 13.58 -7.21
N ALA A 203 7.53 14.27 -6.57
CA ALA A 203 7.84 15.40 -5.70
C ALA A 203 8.28 15.01 -4.27
N GLY A 204 7.85 13.85 -3.74
CA GLY A 204 8.41 13.29 -2.50
C GLY A 204 9.87 12.85 -2.67
N ALA A 205 10.21 12.25 -3.80
CA ALA A 205 11.59 11.93 -4.17
C ALA A 205 12.45 13.19 -4.33
N ALA A 206 11.92 14.24 -4.98
CA ALA A 206 12.61 15.53 -5.12
C ALA A 206 12.91 16.17 -3.76
N LEU A 207 12.01 16.07 -2.77
CA LEU A 207 12.23 16.64 -1.45
C LEU A 207 13.26 15.85 -0.60
N ILE A 208 13.28 14.52 -0.73
CA ILE A 208 14.32 13.66 -0.13
C ILE A 208 15.68 13.95 -0.77
N LEU A 209 15.74 14.01 -2.10
CA LEU A 209 16.94 14.35 -2.85
C LEU A 209 17.41 15.77 -2.54
N LEU A 210 16.49 16.72 -2.36
CA LEU A 210 16.78 18.08 -1.95
C LEU A 210 17.35 18.14 -0.54
N ARG A 211 16.75 17.44 0.44
CA ARG A 211 17.29 17.40 1.81
C ARG A 211 18.71 16.84 1.81
N LYS A 212 18.94 15.77 1.04
CA LYS A 212 20.29 15.22 0.85
C LYS A 212 21.21 16.21 0.17
N ARG A 213 20.76 16.89 -0.89
CA ARG A 213 21.54 17.90 -1.62
C ARG A 213 21.88 19.12 -0.76
N ILE A 214 20.94 19.63 0.03
CA ILE A 214 21.16 20.73 0.99
C ILE A 214 22.11 20.27 2.09
N THR A 215 21.92 19.08 2.65
CA THR A 215 22.83 18.52 3.67
C THR A 215 24.23 18.37 3.09
N ASP A 216 24.38 17.77 1.91
CA ASP A 216 25.65 17.61 1.23
C ASP A 216 26.30 18.95 0.87
N LEU A 217 25.53 19.93 0.40
CA LEU A 217 26.02 21.28 0.08
C LEU A 217 26.51 22.00 1.35
N VAL A 218 25.68 22.07 2.38
CA VAL A 218 25.98 22.76 3.64
C VAL A 218 27.16 22.08 4.35
N VAL A 219 27.14 20.74 4.46
CA VAL A 219 28.21 19.96 5.10
C VAL A 219 29.50 20.07 4.31
N ARG A 220 29.52 19.77 3.00
CA ARG A 220 30.77 19.81 2.21
C ARG A 220 31.40 21.19 2.19
N ARG A 221 30.60 22.26 2.15
CA ARG A 221 31.13 23.62 2.11
C ARG A 221 31.72 24.03 3.45
N ILE A 222 30.98 23.80 4.53
CA ILE A 222 31.42 24.14 5.89
C ILE A 222 32.62 23.26 6.30
N SER A 223 32.64 22.00 5.87
CA SER A 223 33.68 21.03 6.24
C SER A 223 34.95 21.13 5.39
N ALA A 224 34.84 21.34 4.06
CA ALA A 224 35.96 21.16 3.12
C ALA A 224 36.43 22.46 2.43
N GLY A 225 35.59 23.48 2.27
CA GLY A 225 35.94 24.70 1.53
C GLY A 225 36.15 25.96 2.38
N LEU A 226 35.52 26.00 3.55
CA LEU A 226 35.44 27.19 4.39
C LEU A 226 36.66 27.38 5.30
N THR A 227 37.32 26.30 5.75
CA THR A 227 38.42 26.39 6.74
C THR A 227 39.65 27.13 6.21
N GLU A 228 40.12 26.87 5.00
CA GLU A 228 41.32 27.55 4.45
C GLU A 228 41.06 29.01 4.04
N ARG A 229 39.95 29.29 3.35
CA ARG A 229 39.61 30.65 2.89
C ARG A 229 39.30 31.57 4.06
N ILE A 230 38.59 31.06 5.06
CA ILE A 230 38.31 31.80 6.29
C ILE A 230 39.57 31.97 7.11
N ALA A 231 40.37 30.92 7.30
CA ALA A 231 41.63 31.04 8.02
C ALA A 231 42.53 32.10 7.37
N ALA A 232 42.62 32.15 6.04
CA ALA A 232 43.40 33.16 5.32
C ALA A 232 42.84 34.58 5.49
N SER A 233 41.51 34.75 5.45
CA SER A 233 40.83 36.04 5.64
C SER A 233 40.97 36.55 7.09
N LEU A 234 40.74 35.69 8.07
CA LEU A 234 40.84 35.99 9.50
C LEU A 234 42.29 36.22 9.90
N ALA A 235 43.24 35.44 9.37
CA ALA A 235 44.67 35.65 9.61
C ALA A 235 45.14 37.05 9.18
N LYS A 236 44.67 37.56 8.03
CA LYS A 236 44.99 38.94 7.60
C LYS A 236 44.50 39.99 8.61
N ARG A 237 43.31 39.78 9.18
CA ARG A 237 42.71 40.72 10.14
C ARG A 237 43.36 40.65 11.53
N VAL A 238 43.70 39.44 11.98
CA VAL A 238 44.46 39.20 13.20
C VAL A 238 45.83 39.88 13.11
N VAL A 239 46.54 39.71 11.98
CA VAL A 239 47.79 40.41 11.69
C VAL A 239 47.61 41.93 11.73
N ALA A 240 46.54 42.47 11.11
CA ALA A 240 46.29 43.91 11.12
C ALA A 240 46.13 44.50 12.53
N ARG A 241 45.66 43.72 13.50
CA ARG A 241 45.55 44.12 14.92
C ARG A 241 46.82 43.95 15.72
N LEU A 242 47.75 43.12 15.25
CA LEU A 242 49.04 42.91 15.88
C LEU A 242 50.04 44.01 15.53
N ILE A 243 49.94 44.60 14.33
CA ILE A 243 50.85 45.64 13.84
C ILE A 243 50.99 46.83 14.82
N PRO A 244 49.93 47.39 15.42
CA PRO A 244 50.06 48.48 16.39
C PRO A 244 50.75 48.06 17.69
N ILE A 245 50.61 46.80 18.11
CA ILE A 245 51.15 46.28 19.38
C ILE A 245 52.66 46.05 19.26
N ILE A 246 53.11 45.56 18.10
CA ILE A 246 54.52 45.26 17.81
C ILE A 246 55.33 46.54 17.59
N GLY A 247 54.70 47.63 17.13
CA GLY A 247 55.37 48.92 16.86
C GLY A 247 55.71 49.77 18.10
N ILE A 248 55.11 49.51 19.26
CA ILE A 248 55.25 50.34 20.47
C ILE A 248 56.31 49.80 21.44
N ALA A 249 56.69 48.52 21.32
CA ALA A 249 57.50 47.82 22.31
C ALA A 249 58.99 48.28 22.39
N LEU A 250 59.43 49.28 21.62
CA LEU A 250 60.81 49.78 21.66
C LEU A 250 61.08 50.81 22.79
N THR A 251 60.11 51.11 23.67
CA THR A 251 60.32 52.01 24.82
C THR A 251 60.74 51.24 26.07
N ALA A 252 62.06 51.10 26.27
CA ALA A 252 62.89 50.78 27.47
C ALA A 252 62.38 49.91 28.67
N TRP A 253 61.08 49.78 28.96
CA TRP A 253 60.55 49.04 30.12
C TRP A 253 60.23 47.55 29.81
N ASP A 254 60.06 47.17 28.54
CA ASP A 254 59.62 45.83 28.15
C ASP A 254 60.72 44.83 27.75
N ALA A 255 62.01 45.15 27.89
CA ALA A 255 63.10 44.31 27.38
C ALA A 255 63.05 42.84 27.88
N TYR A 256 62.56 42.60 29.10
CA TYR A 256 62.42 41.24 29.66
C TYR A 256 61.22 40.46 29.08
N HIS A 257 60.08 41.12 28.85
CA HIS A 257 58.89 40.49 28.24
C HIS A 257 59.03 40.34 26.72
N LEU A 258 59.74 41.27 26.08
CA LEU A 258 60.16 41.19 24.69
C LEU A 258 61.20 40.09 24.45
N ALA A 259 62.15 39.90 25.38
CA ALA A 259 63.13 38.81 25.30
C ALA A 259 62.51 37.41 25.45
N LYS A 260 61.27 37.29 25.95
CA LYS A 260 60.52 36.02 26.02
C LYS A 260 59.48 35.86 24.90
N GLY A 261 59.21 36.92 24.14
CA GLY A 261 58.19 36.96 23.08
C GLY A 261 56.75 36.86 23.60
N ASP A 262 56.51 37.10 24.89
CA ASP A 262 55.21 36.85 25.54
C ASP A 262 54.12 37.86 25.10
N GLU A 263 54.51 39.09 24.78
CA GLU A 263 53.57 40.15 24.35
C GLU A 263 52.91 39.85 23.01
N PHE A 264 53.67 39.30 22.05
CA PHE A 264 53.15 38.87 20.76
C PHE A 264 52.06 37.81 20.93
N PHE A 265 52.33 36.76 21.70
CA PHE A 265 51.35 35.69 21.91
C PHE A 265 50.12 36.18 22.69
N ASN A 266 50.29 37.07 23.68
CA ASN A 266 49.17 37.66 24.42
C ASN A 266 48.30 38.58 23.51
N GLY A 267 48.94 39.38 22.65
CA GLY A 267 48.25 40.19 21.66
C GLY A 267 47.51 39.35 20.62
N LEU A 268 48.12 38.25 20.17
CA LEU A 268 47.56 37.32 19.20
C LEU A 268 46.38 36.56 19.78
N GLU A 269 46.48 36.12 21.03
CA GLU A 269 45.38 35.50 21.78
C GLU A 269 44.17 36.42 21.87
N LYS A 270 44.36 37.67 22.32
CA LYS A 270 43.30 38.68 22.41
C LYS A 270 42.69 38.97 21.03
N ALA A 271 43.50 39.06 19.99
CA ALA A 271 43.04 39.30 18.63
C ALA A 271 42.23 38.13 18.07
N LEU A 272 42.66 36.88 18.28
CA LEU A 272 41.96 35.68 17.81
C LEU A 272 40.66 35.41 18.57
N LYS A 273 40.61 35.70 19.89
CA LYS A 273 39.42 35.54 20.72
C LYS A 273 38.39 36.66 20.57
N SER A 274 38.72 37.69 19.80
CA SER A 274 37.92 38.91 19.74
C SER A 274 36.52 38.66 19.15
N PRO A 275 35.49 39.41 19.60
CA PRO A 275 34.14 39.27 19.07
C PRO A 275 34.08 39.56 17.56
N GLU A 276 34.93 40.46 17.04
CA GLU A 276 34.94 40.80 15.61
C GLU A 276 35.51 39.68 14.72
N VAL A 277 36.45 38.87 15.22
CA VAL A 277 36.96 37.69 14.51
C VAL A 277 35.87 36.62 14.44
N LYS A 278 35.19 36.36 15.57
CA LYS A 278 34.07 35.41 15.66
C LYS A 278 32.87 35.84 14.80
N GLU A 279 32.53 37.12 14.83
CA GLU A 279 31.49 37.71 13.99
C GLU A 279 31.84 37.60 12.50
N LYS A 280 33.09 37.93 12.13
CA LYS A 280 33.51 37.82 10.73
C LYS A 280 33.51 36.36 10.26
N PHE A 281 33.84 35.43 11.15
CA PHE A 281 33.77 34.01 10.87
C PHE A 281 32.32 33.58 10.55
N ARG A 282 31.36 33.97 11.40
CA ARG A 282 29.93 33.76 11.14
C ARG A 282 29.45 34.38 9.83
N GLN A 283 29.82 35.63 9.56
CA GLN A 283 29.43 36.32 8.33
C GLN A 283 29.93 35.63 7.07
N GLU A 284 31.13 35.07 7.09
CA GLU A 284 31.68 34.35 5.92
C GLU A 284 30.97 33.01 5.70
N ILE A 285 30.54 32.33 6.77
CA ILE A 285 29.66 31.16 6.70
C ILE A 285 28.32 31.54 6.07
N VAL A 286 27.63 32.58 6.60
CA VAL A 286 26.35 33.06 6.05
C VAL A 286 26.49 33.41 4.58
N LYS A 287 27.51 34.20 4.21
CA LYS A 287 27.70 34.66 2.83
C LYS A 287 27.81 33.48 1.86
N THR A 288 28.67 32.52 2.21
CA THR A 288 28.89 31.32 1.38
C THR A 288 27.63 30.48 1.26
N LEU A 289 26.93 30.26 2.38
CA LEU A 289 25.66 29.55 2.39
C LEU A 289 24.61 30.27 1.54
N ARG A 290 24.52 31.61 1.61
CA ARG A 290 23.53 32.38 0.86
C ARG A 290 23.71 32.23 -0.65
N GLU A 291 24.94 32.29 -1.15
CA GLU A 291 25.24 32.15 -2.58
C GLU A 291 24.82 30.75 -3.09
N ASP A 292 25.27 29.68 -2.42
CA ASP A 292 24.96 28.30 -2.81
C ASP A 292 23.46 27.95 -2.62
N LEU A 293 22.83 28.44 -1.54
CA LEU A 293 21.40 28.24 -1.30
C LEU A 293 20.57 28.98 -2.34
N SER A 294 20.94 30.21 -2.73
CA SER A 294 20.20 30.97 -3.76
C SER A 294 20.10 30.17 -5.07
N GLN A 295 21.21 29.62 -5.54
CA GLN A 295 21.23 28.77 -6.74
C GLN A 295 20.43 27.47 -6.56
N SER A 296 20.51 26.87 -5.38
CA SER A 296 19.78 25.63 -5.08
C SER A 296 18.27 25.84 -5.00
N LEU A 297 17.82 26.96 -4.42
CA LEU A 297 16.41 27.34 -4.35
C LEU A 297 15.85 27.67 -5.74
N ASP A 298 16.63 28.31 -6.61
CA ASP A 298 16.23 28.54 -8.02
C ASP A 298 16.06 27.22 -8.78
N SER A 299 17.02 26.32 -8.68
CA SER A 299 16.92 24.97 -9.28
C SER A 299 15.69 24.21 -8.78
N LEU A 300 15.39 24.31 -7.48
CA LEU A 300 14.24 23.67 -6.87
C LEU A 300 12.93 24.27 -7.38
N ALA A 301 12.82 25.60 -7.41
CA ALA A 301 11.63 26.29 -7.90
C ALA A 301 11.34 25.94 -9.36
N ASN A 302 12.37 25.85 -10.20
CA ASN A 302 12.26 25.41 -11.59
C ASN A 302 11.77 23.96 -11.72
N GLU A 303 12.30 23.04 -10.91
CA GLU A 303 11.89 21.64 -10.90
C GLU A 303 10.44 21.45 -10.46
N ILE A 304 10.03 22.19 -9.42
CA ILE A 304 8.63 22.24 -8.95
C ILE A 304 7.72 22.76 -10.06
N ALA A 305 8.09 23.86 -10.70
CA ALA A 305 7.31 24.45 -11.79
C ALA A 305 7.13 23.49 -12.97
N LYS A 306 8.21 22.82 -13.39
CA LYS A 306 8.14 21.80 -14.46
C LYS A 306 7.26 20.62 -14.09
N THR A 307 7.41 20.07 -12.88
CA THR A 307 6.60 18.93 -12.42
C THR A 307 5.12 19.30 -12.31
N THR A 308 4.85 20.51 -11.80
CA THR A 308 3.51 21.10 -11.72
C THR A 308 2.90 21.22 -13.11
N PHE A 309 3.64 21.75 -14.08
CA PHE A 309 3.21 21.87 -15.47
C PHE A 309 2.94 20.51 -16.13
N LEU A 310 3.83 19.53 -15.98
CA LEU A 310 3.61 18.18 -16.53
C LEU A 310 2.35 17.51 -15.93
N THR A 311 2.09 17.73 -14.64
CA THR A 311 0.86 17.25 -13.99
C THR A 311 -0.37 17.93 -14.56
N TYR A 312 -0.31 19.25 -14.73
CA TYR A 312 -1.37 20.03 -15.37
C TYR A 312 -1.62 19.58 -16.81
N GLU A 313 -0.58 19.42 -17.62
CA GLU A 313 -0.69 19.03 -19.04
C GLU A 313 -1.31 17.63 -19.18
N ALA A 314 -0.91 16.68 -18.33
CA ALA A 314 -1.49 15.34 -18.32
C ALA A 314 -2.99 15.37 -17.99
N LEU A 315 -3.38 16.12 -16.96
CA LEU A 315 -4.78 16.30 -16.59
C LEU A 315 -5.56 17.01 -17.69
N LEU A 316 -5.02 18.11 -18.24
CA LEU A 316 -5.66 18.85 -19.32
C LEU A 316 -5.94 17.95 -20.52
N LYS A 317 -4.97 17.14 -20.96
CA LYS A 317 -5.15 16.18 -22.07
C LYS A 317 -6.24 15.16 -21.77
N GLN A 318 -6.27 14.62 -20.56
CA GLN A 318 -7.30 13.68 -20.12
C GLN A 318 -8.70 14.32 -20.15
N TYR A 319 -8.83 15.53 -19.58
CA TYR A 319 -10.12 16.22 -19.49
C TYR A 319 -10.59 16.86 -20.79
N GLN A 320 -9.69 17.16 -21.74
CA GLN A 320 -10.06 17.53 -23.10
C GLN A 320 -10.74 16.35 -23.83
N ALA A 321 -10.28 15.12 -23.63
CA ALA A 321 -10.94 13.95 -24.19
C ALA A 321 -12.35 13.76 -23.61
N TYR A 322 -12.54 13.98 -22.30
CA TYR A 322 -13.87 14.00 -21.69
C TYR A 322 -14.74 15.14 -22.23
N ALA A 323 -14.19 16.36 -22.35
CA ALA A 323 -14.91 17.53 -22.84
C ALA A 323 -15.49 17.30 -24.24
N GLN A 324 -14.71 16.71 -25.16
CA GLN A 324 -15.19 16.39 -26.50
C GLN A 324 -16.39 15.44 -26.50
N ILE A 325 -16.44 14.48 -25.58
CA ILE A 325 -17.57 13.55 -25.47
C ILE A 325 -18.80 14.25 -24.89
N VAL A 326 -18.59 15.06 -23.84
CA VAL A 326 -19.67 15.79 -23.17
C VAL A 326 -20.29 16.86 -24.07
N GLU A 327 -19.50 17.53 -24.90
CA GLU A 327 -20.01 18.49 -25.89
C GLU A 327 -20.86 17.84 -26.98
N GLN A 328 -20.53 16.59 -27.35
CA GLN A 328 -21.25 15.84 -28.38
C GLN A 328 -22.54 15.18 -27.84
N ASP A 329 -22.73 15.10 -26.51
CA ASP A 329 -23.84 14.40 -25.88
C ASP A 329 -24.53 15.24 -24.78
N PRO A 330 -25.63 15.94 -25.11
CA PRO A 330 -26.37 16.76 -24.16
C PRO A 330 -26.92 15.98 -22.96
N ALA A 331 -27.27 14.70 -23.13
CA ALA A 331 -27.82 13.88 -22.05
C ALA A 331 -26.72 13.53 -21.03
N LEU A 332 -25.50 13.25 -21.50
CA LEU A 332 -24.35 13.02 -20.63
C LEU A 332 -24.01 14.29 -19.84
N ASN A 333 -24.00 15.45 -20.50
CA ASN A 333 -23.76 16.74 -19.84
C ASN A 333 -24.77 17.00 -18.71
N GLN A 334 -26.07 16.79 -18.97
CA GLN A 334 -27.11 16.94 -17.95
C GLN A 334 -26.93 15.98 -16.76
N ALA A 335 -26.56 14.73 -17.02
CA ALA A 335 -26.31 13.75 -15.96
C ALA A 335 -25.11 14.15 -15.07
N LEU A 336 -24.02 14.63 -15.69
CA LEU A 336 -22.84 15.11 -14.97
C LEU A 336 -23.14 16.38 -14.17
N GLN A 337 -23.93 17.31 -14.71
CA GLN A 337 -24.39 18.51 -13.99
C GLN A 337 -25.15 18.12 -12.74
N ARG A 338 -26.10 17.19 -12.85
CA ARG A 338 -26.87 16.70 -11.70
C ARG A 338 -25.96 16.11 -10.62
N LEU A 339 -25.06 15.19 -10.99
CA LEU A 339 -24.14 14.56 -10.03
C LEU A 339 -23.22 15.58 -9.37
N THR A 340 -22.76 16.59 -10.12
CA THR A 340 -21.91 17.67 -9.60
C THR A 340 -22.66 18.54 -8.60
N VAL A 341 -23.90 18.93 -8.90
CA VAL A 341 -24.76 19.73 -8.00
C VAL A 341 -25.13 18.96 -6.73
N GLU A 342 -25.32 17.64 -6.82
CA GLU A 342 -25.55 16.76 -5.66
C GLU A 342 -24.29 16.51 -4.82
N GLY A 343 -23.12 17.03 -5.23
CA GLY A 343 -21.84 16.80 -4.56
C GLY A 343 -21.23 15.42 -4.80
N LYS A 344 -21.78 14.62 -5.72
CA LYS A 344 -21.36 13.25 -6.06
C LYS A 344 -20.26 13.25 -7.12
N ILE A 345 -19.16 13.96 -6.86
CA ILE A 345 -18.06 14.14 -7.81
C ILE A 345 -17.41 12.80 -8.21
N ASP A 346 -17.31 11.84 -7.27
CA ASP A 346 -16.72 10.52 -7.56
C ASP A 346 -17.58 9.72 -8.54
N GLU A 347 -18.91 9.80 -8.42
CA GLU A 347 -19.83 9.17 -9.37
C GLU A 347 -19.78 9.86 -10.74
N ALA A 348 -19.63 11.19 -10.76
CA ALA A 348 -19.45 11.95 -11.99
C ALA A 348 -18.16 11.56 -12.73
N ASN A 349 -17.06 11.33 -11.99
CA ASN A 349 -15.80 10.85 -12.58
C ASN A 349 -15.96 9.43 -13.15
N LYS A 350 -16.58 8.51 -12.39
CA LYS A 350 -16.89 7.16 -12.89
C LYS A 350 -17.78 7.17 -14.13
N LEU A 351 -18.73 8.11 -14.22
CA LEU A 351 -19.58 8.28 -15.40
C LEU A 351 -18.78 8.72 -16.63
N LEU A 352 -17.81 9.62 -16.46
CA LEU A 352 -16.89 10.02 -17.53
C LEU A 352 -16.01 8.86 -17.99
N ASP A 353 -15.44 8.10 -17.06
CA ASP A 353 -14.62 6.93 -17.37
C ASP A 353 -15.43 5.84 -18.08
N LEU A 354 -16.68 5.62 -17.64
CA LEU A 354 -17.61 4.73 -18.31
C LEU A 354 -17.89 5.20 -19.74
N ALA A 355 -18.18 6.49 -19.94
CA ALA A 355 -18.44 7.08 -21.25
C ALA A 355 -17.25 6.90 -22.22
N LEU A 356 -16.02 7.15 -21.76
CA LEU A 356 -14.81 6.89 -22.55
C LEU A 356 -14.65 5.40 -22.87
N THR A 357 -14.85 4.54 -21.88
CA THR A 357 -14.70 3.09 -22.04
C THR A 357 -15.68 2.56 -23.08
N LEU A 358 -16.95 2.99 -23.02
CA LEU A 358 -17.97 2.62 -24.00
C LEU A 358 -17.65 3.13 -25.41
N LYS A 359 -17.09 4.35 -25.54
CA LYS A 359 -16.63 4.89 -26.83
C LYS A 359 -15.48 4.07 -27.40
N ARG A 360 -14.50 3.69 -26.59
CA ARG A 360 -13.37 2.82 -26.98
C ARG A 360 -13.83 1.43 -27.43
N LEU A 361 -14.85 0.88 -26.76
CA LEU A 361 -15.44 -0.42 -27.10
C LEU A 361 -16.44 -0.37 -28.27
N GLY A 362 -16.72 0.82 -28.83
CA GLY A 362 -17.67 0.99 -29.95
C GLY A 362 -19.14 0.82 -29.56
N ILE A 363 -19.48 0.85 -28.27
CA ILE A 363 -20.83 0.61 -27.73
C ILE A 363 -21.40 1.83 -27.01
N TYR A 364 -20.89 3.03 -27.32
CA TYR A 364 -21.30 4.30 -26.70
C TYR A 364 -22.82 4.54 -26.74
N SER A 365 -23.50 4.13 -27.80
CA SER A 365 -24.95 4.30 -27.95
C SER A 365 -25.77 3.64 -26.83
N GLN A 366 -25.23 2.60 -26.17
CA GLN A 366 -25.90 1.95 -25.05
C GLN A 366 -26.03 2.87 -23.82
N LEU A 367 -25.13 3.84 -23.65
CA LEU A 367 -25.12 4.78 -22.51
C LEU A 367 -26.41 5.59 -22.43
N HIS A 368 -26.98 5.97 -23.58
CA HIS A 368 -28.15 6.86 -23.64
C HIS A 368 -29.36 6.31 -22.87
N ASN A 369 -29.57 4.99 -22.90
CA ASN A 369 -30.66 4.33 -22.17
C ASN A 369 -30.51 4.44 -20.65
N TYR A 370 -29.27 4.50 -20.16
CA TYR A 370 -28.94 4.56 -18.74
C TYR A 370 -28.94 5.99 -18.21
N LEU A 371 -28.56 6.98 -19.02
CA LEU A 371 -28.60 8.40 -18.64
C LEU A 371 -30.02 8.84 -18.25
N ASN A 372 -31.04 8.29 -18.93
CA ASN A 372 -32.45 8.54 -18.66
C ASN A 372 -33.00 7.74 -17.46
N SER A 373 -32.21 6.84 -16.86
CA SER A 373 -32.61 5.93 -15.78
C SER A 373 -31.70 6.07 -14.56
N PRO A 374 -31.90 7.08 -13.69
CA PRO A 374 -30.94 7.42 -12.62
C PRO A 374 -30.60 6.26 -11.69
N GLN A 375 -31.61 5.47 -11.31
CA GLN A 375 -31.45 4.30 -10.43
C GLN A 375 -30.59 3.20 -11.06
N ARG A 376 -30.73 2.97 -12.38
CA ARG A 376 -29.94 1.97 -13.10
C ARG A 376 -28.49 2.42 -13.24
N LEU A 377 -28.31 3.70 -13.55
CA LEU A 377 -26.98 4.29 -13.65
C LEU A 377 -26.26 4.23 -12.30
N GLU A 378 -26.92 4.60 -11.21
CA GLU A 378 -26.35 4.54 -9.86
C GLU A 378 -25.83 3.13 -9.50
N LEU A 379 -26.59 2.08 -9.84
CA LEU A 379 -26.15 0.69 -9.62
C LEU A 379 -24.88 0.34 -10.40
N ILE A 380 -24.76 0.77 -11.66
CA ILE A 380 -23.55 0.59 -12.45
C ILE A 380 -22.38 1.35 -11.81
N LEU A 381 -22.57 2.61 -11.44
CA LEU A 381 -21.51 3.44 -10.87
C LEU A 381 -21.03 2.92 -9.49
N LYS A 382 -21.88 2.21 -8.74
CA LYS A 382 -21.49 1.55 -7.47
C LYS A 382 -20.52 0.40 -7.66
N VAL A 383 -20.61 -0.34 -8.77
CA VAL A 383 -19.76 -1.49 -9.05
C VAL A 383 -18.49 -1.16 -9.85
N LEU A 384 -18.33 0.10 -10.28
CA LEU A 384 -17.12 0.56 -10.96
C LEU A 384 -16.06 1.06 -9.95
N PRO A 385 -14.76 0.87 -10.27
CA PRO A 385 -14.18 0.35 -11.52
C PRO A 385 -14.16 -1.19 -11.67
N GLU A 386 -14.51 -1.94 -10.65
CA GLU A 386 -14.32 -3.40 -10.57
C GLU A 386 -15.11 -4.15 -11.63
N GLY A 387 -16.25 -3.62 -12.07
CA GLY A 387 -17.06 -4.18 -13.15
C GLY A 387 -16.51 -4.00 -14.57
N TYR A 388 -15.43 -3.23 -14.81
CA TYR A 388 -14.92 -2.99 -16.17
C TYR A 388 -14.58 -4.27 -16.96
N PRO A 389 -13.96 -5.32 -16.37
CA PRO A 389 -13.67 -6.56 -17.10
C PRO A 389 -14.91 -7.27 -17.64
N ILE A 390 -16.07 -7.15 -16.96
CA ILE A 390 -17.35 -7.68 -17.45
C ILE A 390 -17.75 -6.92 -18.71
N LEU A 391 -17.66 -5.59 -18.69
CA LEU A 391 -18.00 -4.73 -19.83
C LEU A 391 -17.07 -4.98 -21.02
N GLU A 392 -15.76 -5.06 -20.77
CA GLU A 392 -14.74 -5.31 -21.81
C GLU A 392 -14.89 -6.69 -22.46
N TYR A 393 -15.30 -7.71 -21.72
CA TYR A 393 -15.54 -9.03 -22.27
C TYR A 393 -16.88 -9.10 -23.02
N THR A 394 -17.97 -8.68 -22.38
CA THR A 394 -19.33 -8.85 -22.91
C THR A 394 -19.70 -7.84 -23.98
N HIS A 395 -18.98 -6.71 -24.07
CA HIS A 395 -19.33 -5.56 -24.92
C HIS A 395 -20.80 -5.11 -24.70
N SER A 396 -21.30 -5.23 -23.47
CA SER A 396 -22.69 -4.93 -23.13
C SER A 396 -22.81 -4.24 -21.78
N LEU A 397 -23.34 -3.02 -21.80
CA LEU A 397 -23.69 -2.27 -20.60
C LEU A 397 -24.88 -2.92 -19.87
N ASP A 398 -25.78 -3.58 -20.61
CA ASP A 398 -26.88 -4.36 -20.05
C ASP A 398 -26.36 -5.57 -19.25
N ALA A 399 -25.34 -6.26 -19.74
CA ALA A 399 -24.72 -7.36 -18.99
C ALA A 399 -24.08 -6.86 -17.69
N LEU A 400 -23.35 -5.74 -17.74
CA LEU A 400 -22.80 -5.11 -16.53
C LEU A 400 -23.90 -4.69 -15.55
N TYR A 401 -24.99 -4.09 -16.04
CA TYR A 401 -26.13 -3.73 -15.21
C TYR A 401 -26.79 -4.93 -14.53
N GLN A 402 -27.01 -6.03 -15.26
CA GLN A 402 -27.59 -7.24 -14.69
C GLN A 402 -26.71 -7.84 -13.59
N TRP A 403 -25.39 -7.85 -13.79
CA TRP A 403 -24.45 -8.25 -12.75
C TRP A 403 -24.49 -7.31 -11.54
N ALA A 404 -24.51 -5.99 -11.77
CA ALA A 404 -24.64 -4.98 -10.73
C ALA A 404 -25.93 -5.15 -9.90
N GLN A 405 -27.05 -5.46 -10.57
CA GLN A 405 -28.34 -5.73 -9.93
C GLN A 405 -28.29 -7.02 -9.10
N LEU A 406 -27.65 -8.07 -9.62
CA LEU A 406 -27.55 -9.36 -8.94
C LEU A 406 -26.72 -9.25 -7.65
N VAL A 407 -25.65 -8.45 -7.65
CA VAL A 407 -24.84 -8.17 -6.45
C VAL A 407 -25.36 -7.04 -5.58
N ASP A 408 -26.48 -6.41 -5.95
CA ASP A 408 -27.08 -5.27 -5.24
C ASP A 408 -26.13 -4.06 -5.11
N GLY A 409 -25.33 -3.82 -6.13
CA GLY A 409 -24.29 -2.77 -6.12
C GLY A 409 -23.13 -3.05 -5.16
N ASN A 410 -23.00 -4.26 -4.61
CA ASN A 410 -21.93 -4.60 -3.68
C ASN A 410 -20.58 -4.76 -4.40
N LYS A 411 -19.69 -3.79 -4.14
CA LYS A 411 -18.34 -3.70 -4.68
C LYS A 411 -17.47 -4.94 -4.44
N ARG A 412 -17.58 -5.61 -3.28
CA ARG A 412 -16.78 -6.81 -2.99
C ARG A 412 -17.29 -8.03 -3.75
N LYS A 413 -18.61 -8.18 -3.84
CA LYS A 413 -19.21 -9.29 -4.59
C LYS A 413 -18.92 -9.18 -6.09
N ILE A 414 -18.98 -7.98 -6.67
CA ILE A 414 -18.63 -7.81 -8.09
C ILE A 414 -17.13 -8.08 -8.34
N GLN A 415 -16.25 -7.68 -7.42
CA GLN A 415 -14.83 -7.99 -7.53
C GLN A 415 -14.62 -9.51 -7.54
N GLN A 416 -15.29 -10.25 -6.65
CA GLN A 416 -15.19 -11.71 -6.60
C GLN A 416 -15.75 -12.39 -7.86
N VAL A 417 -16.85 -11.87 -8.42
CA VAL A 417 -17.39 -12.30 -9.74
C VAL A 417 -16.35 -12.14 -10.83
N VAL A 418 -15.58 -11.05 -10.80
CA VAL A 418 -14.55 -10.73 -11.77
C VAL A 418 -13.28 -11.57 -11.56
N ASP A 419 -12.81 -11.69 -10.32
CA ASP A 419 -11.63 -12.49 -9.95
C ASP A 419 -11.79 -13.95 -10.35
N TRP A 420 -13.01 -14.48 -10.22
CA TRP A 420 -13.34 -15.84 -10.62
C TRP A 420 -13.86 -15.95 -12.07
N GLU A 421 -13.92 -14.83 -12.77
CA GLU A 421 -14.35 -14.73 -14.17
C GLU A 421 -15.73 -15.34 -14.45
N LEU A 422 -16.65 -15.32 -13.48
CA LEU A 422 -17.95 -16.02 -13.59
C LEU A 422 -18.76 -15.56 -14.80
N TYR A 423 -18.63 -14.28 -15.16
CA TYR A 423 -19.27 -13.66 -16.32
C TYR A 423 -18.87 -14.27 -17.67
N LYS A 424 -17.79 -15.07 -17.73
CA LYS A 424 -17.40 -15.82 -18.94
C LYS A 424 -18.15 -17.14 -19.10
N TYR A 425 -18.68 -17.68 -18.01
CA TYR A 425 -19.28 -19.02 -17.95
C TYR A 425 -20.81 -18.99 -17.82
N VAL A 426 -21.38 -17.93 -17.25
CA VAL A 426 -22.83 -17.82 -17.02
C VAL A 426 -23.31 -16.38 -17.21
N LYS A 427 -24.54 -16.22 -17.71
CA LYS A 427 -25.17 -14.89 -17.79
C LYS A 427 -25.82 -14.53 -16.46
N ALA A 428 -25.77 -13.26 -16.09
CA ALA A 428 -26.43 -12.79 -14.87
C ALA A 428 -27.94 -13.10 -14.86
N SER A 429 -28.61 -13.11 -16.02
CA SER A 429 -30.03 -13.47 -16.17
C SER A 429 -30.35 -14.93 -15.84
N GLU A 430 -29.36 -15.82 -15.85
CA GLU A 430 -29.51 -17.24 -15.56
C GLU A 430 -29.34 -17.53 -14.06
N LEU A 431 -28.89 -16.55 -13.29
CA LEU A 431 -28.69 -16.66 -11.85
C LEU A 431 -29.74 -15.84 -11.09
N ASN A 432 -30.06 -16.30 -9.88
CA ASN A 432 -30.75 -15.49 -8.89
C ASN A 432 -29.80 -15.14 -7.74
N LYS A 433 -30.22 -14.20 -6.86
CA LYS A 433 -29.38 -13.71 -5.75
C LYS A 433 -28.94 -14.86 -4.82
N GLN A 434 -29.83 -15.81 -4.54
CA GLN A 434 -29.54 -16.96 -3.67
C GLN A 434 -28.46 -17.87 -4.27
N THR A 435 -28.55 -18.19 -5.56
CA THR A 435 -27.57 -19.03 -6.25
C THR A 435 -26.22 -18.32 -6.36
N LEU A 436 -26.20 -17.02 -6.68
CA LEU A 436 -24.94 -16.29 -6.69
C LEU A 436 -24.29 -16.27 -5.30
N ASP A 437 -25.06 -15.94 -4.26
CA ASP A 437 -24.55 -15.89 -2.89
C ASP A 437 -24.06 -17.26 -2.41
N TYR A 438 -24.67 -18.34 -2.90
CA TYR A 438 -24.19 -19.70 -2.69
C TYR A 438 -22.83 -19.95 -3.36
N LEU A 439 -22.68 -19.59 -4.64
CA LEU A 439 -21.42 -19.76 -5.37
C LEU A 439 -20.29 -18.91 -4.78
N LEU A 440 -20.58 -17.70 -4.31
CA LEU A 440 -19.59 -16.80 -3.68
C LEU A 440 -19.13 -17.25 -2.28
N GLN A 441 -19.75 -18.28 -1.69
CA GLN A 441 -19.31 -18.85 -0.41
C GLN A 441 -18.19 -19.89 -0.55
N PHE A 442 -17.89 -20.35 -1.76
CA PHE A 442 -16.80 -21.30 -2.00
C PHE A 442 -15.45 -20.62 -1.78
N SER A 443 -14.45 -21.38 -1.34
CA SER A 443 -13.09 -20.85 -1.14
C SER A 443 -12.27 -20.86 -2.44
N ASN A 444 -12.58 -21.77 -3.35
CA ASN A 444 -11.87 -21.97 -4.61
C ASN A 444 -12.72 -21.64 -5.85
N GLY A 445 -12.33 -20.58 -6.58
CA GLY A 445 -12.99 -20.16 -7.82
C GLY A 445 -12.93 -21.20 -8.95
N GLU A 446 -11.91 -22.07 -9.01
CA GLU A 446 -11.82 -23.12 -10.03
C GLU A 446 -12.91 -24.19 -9.85
N VAL A 447 -13.29 -24.48 -8.60
CA VAL A 447 -14.41 -25.36 -8.29
C VAL A 447 -15.71 -24.73 -8.79
N VAL A 448 -15.91 -23.43 -8.54
CA VAL A 448 -17.08 -22.70 -9.03
C VAL A 448 -17.17 -22.74 -10.55
N LYS A 449 -16.06 -22.53 -11.27
CA LYS A 449 -16.01 -22.66 -12.74
C LYS A 449 -16.37 -24.07 -13.20
N LEU A 450 -15.88 -25.11 -12.53
CA LEU A 450 -16.24 -26.49 -12.84
C LEU A 450 -17.74 -26.74 -12.63
N ILE A 451 -18.32 -26.21 -11.55
CA ILE A 451 -19.76 -26.31 -11.28
C ILE A 451 -20.54 -25.62 -12.41
N LEU A 452 -20.19 -24.38 -12.77
CA LEU A 452 -20.88 -23.60 -13.81
C LEU A 452 -20.76 -24.22 -15.23
N THR A 453 -19.66 -24.92 -15.52
CA THR A 453 -19.46 -25.59 -16.81
C THR A 453 -20.11 -26.98 -16.88
N THR A 454 -20.37 -27.59 -15.73
CA THR A 454 -20.94 -28.95 -15.65
C THR A 454 -22.47 -28.94 -15.51
N LEU A 455 -23.02 -27.94 -14.83
CA LEU A 455 -24.42 -27.92 -14.41
C LEU A 455 -25.23 -26.85 -15.12
N SER A 456 -26.49 -27.17 -15.41
CA SER A 456 -27.48 -26.21 -15.88
C SER A 456 -27.93 -25.26 -14.76
N PRO A 457 -28.50 -24.08 -15.11
CA PRO A 457 -29.04 -23.13 -14.12
C PRO A 457 -30.08 -23.72 -13.16
N GLU A 458 -30.91 -24.67 -13.61
CA GLU A 458 -31.89 -25.32 -12.76
C GLU A 458 -31.26 -26.34 -11.80
N GLU A 459 -30.23 -27.05 -12.24
CA GLU A 459 -29.47 -27.98 -11.40
C GLU A 459 -28.70 -27.23 -10.29
N LEU A 460 -28.13 -26.08 -10.61
CA LEU A 460 -27.46 -25.20 -9.65
C LEU A 460 -28.37 -24.81 -8.47
N LYS A 461 -29.66 -24.55 -8.72
CA LYS A 461 -30.61 -24.22 -7.66
C LYS A 461 -30.76 -25.36 -6.66
N THR A 462 -30.72 -26.61 -7.12
CA THR A 462 -30.84 -27.79 -6.23
C THR A 462 -29.65 -27.92 -5.28
N LEU A 463 -28.44 -27.55 -5.74
CA LEU A 463 -27.24 -27.60 -4.90
C LEU A 463 -27.25 -26.61 -3.72
N THR A 464 -28.03 -25.52 -3.82
CA THR A 464 -28.09 -24.50 -2.75
C THR A 464 -28.60 -25.03 -1.41
N GLN A 465 -29.18 -26.24 -1.40
CA GLN A 465 -29.67 -26.92 -0.20
C GLN A 465 -28.56 -27.68 0.56
N ILE A 466 -27.38 -27.84 -0.04
CA ILE A 466 -26.22 -28.52 0.53
C ILE A 466 -25.17 -27.47 0.90
N LYS A 467 -24.47 -27.61 2.04
CA LYS A 467 -23.44 -26.63 2.45
C LYS A 467 -22.32 -26.51 1.40
N PRO A 468 -21.90 -25.28 1.00
CA PRO A 468 -20.85 -25.07 -0.01
C PRO A 468 -19.55 -25.84 0.26
N ALA A 469 -19.08 -25.82 1.51
CA ALA A 469 -17.83 -26.49 1.90
C ALA A 469 -17.84 -28.00 1.60
N LEU A 470 -18.99 -28.67 1.79
CA LEU A 470 -19.14 -30.09 1.50
C LEU A 470 -19.14 -30.35 -0.01
N VAL A 471 -19.82 -29.50 -0.78
CA VAL A 471 -19.81 -29.57 -2.25
C VAL A 471 -18.42 -29.28 -2.80
N GLU A 472 -17.68 -28.35 -2.19
CA GLU A 472 -16.32 -28.00 -2.58
C GLU A 472 -15.35 -29.15 -2.39
N GLU A 473 -15.35 -29.77 -1.21
CA GLU A 473 -14.52 -30.94 -0.90
C GLU A 473 -14.84 -32.10 -1.86
N PHE A 474 -16.13 -32.39 -2.05
CA PHE A 474 -16.60 -33.45 -2.92
C PHE A 474 -16.24 -33.21 -4.39
N THR A 475 -16.45 -32.00 -4.89
CA THR A 475 -16.16 -31.63 -6.29
C THR A 475 -14.66 -31.63 -6.56
N SER A 476 -13.85 -31.18 -5.60
CA SER A 476 -12.38 -31.22 -5.71
C SER A 476 -11.85 -32.65 -5.84
N LYS A 477 -12.50 -33.61 -5.17
CA LYS A 477 -12.09 -35.02 -5.18
C LYS A 477 -12.60 -35.80 -6.39
N TYR A 478 -13.80 -35.50 -6.88
CA TYR A 478 -14.50 -36.34 -7.85
C TYR A 478 -14.86 -35.64 -9.18
N ALA A 479 -14.51 -34.37 -9.33
CA ALA A 479 -14.70 -33.55 -10.52
C ALA A 479 -16.15 -33.60 -11.06
N SER A 480 -16.32 -33.45 -12.38
CA SER A 480 -17.63 -33.35 -13.03
C SER A 480 -18.50 -34.60 -12.85
N ARG A 481 -17.91 -35.80 -12.91
CA ARG A 481 -18.66 -37.06 -12.77
C ARG A 481 -19.32 -37.19 -11.40
N GLY A 482 -18.59 -36.85 -10.34
CA GLY A 482 -19.16 -36.80 -8.99
C GLY A 482 -20.30 -35.80 -8.92
N LEU A 483 -20.08 -34.59 -9.44
CA LEU A 483 -21.03 -33.49 -9.36
C LEU A 483 -22.37 -33.79 -10.06
N THR A 484 -22.36 -34.31 -11.29
CA THR A 484 -23.59 -34.69 -12.00
C THR A 484 -24.37 -35.78 -11.25
N CYS A 485 -23.64 -36.70 -10.61
CA CYS A 485 -24.23 -37.77 -9.82
C CYS A 485 -24.84 -37.23 -8.51
N LEU A 486 -24.18 -36.29 -7.83
CA LEU A 486 -24.70 -35.61 -6.65
C LEU A 486 -26.02 -34.90 -6.98
N VAL A 487 -26.03 -34.12 -8.06
CA VAL A 487 -27.23 -33.40 -8.51
C VAL A 487 -28.41 -34.33 -8.75
N PHE A 488 -28.18 -35.49 -9.37
CA PHE A 488 -29.22 -36.50 -9.56
C PHE A 488 -29.89 -36.92 -8.25
N TYR A 489 -29.11 -37.23 -7.21
CA TYR A 489 -29.67 -37.61 -5.91
C TYR A 489 -30.36 -36.44 -5.20
N THR A 490 -29.79 -35.24 -5.28
CA THR A 490 -30.39 -34.02 -4.71
C THR A 490 -31.73 -33.68 -5.37
N GLN A 491 -31.87 -33.91 -6.68
CA GLN A 491 -33.12 -33.70 -7.41
C GLN A 491 -34.25 -34.65 -6.97
N ILE A 492 -33.92 -35.89 -6.61
CA ILE A 492 -34.89 -36.84 -6.06
C ILE A 492 -35.33 -36.37 -4.67
N ASN A 493 -34.35 -36.10 -3.81
CA ASN A 493 -34.58 -35.61 -2.47
C ASN A 493 -33.30 -34.91 -1.96
N PRO A 494 -33.39 -33.67 -1.44
CA PRO A 494 -32.22 -32.95 -0.92
C PRO A 494 -31.47 -33.71 0.17
N GLN A 495 -32.20 -34.46 0.99
CA GLN A 495 -31.63 -35.30 2.06
C GLN A 495 -30.84 -36.47 1.48
N LEU A 496 -31.33 -37.11 0.41
CA LEU A 496 -30.60 -38.18 -0.29
C LEU A 496 -29.32 -37.65 -0.93
N GLY A 497 -29.35 -36.46 -1.53
CA GLY A 497 -28.14 -35.81 -2.04
C GLY A 497 -27.07 -35.63 -0.96
N LYS A 498 -27.49 -35.23 0.24
CA LYS A 498 -26.62 -35.07 1.41
C LYS A 498 -26.01 -36.40 1.88
N GLU A 499 -26.85 -37.42 2.02
CA GLU A 499 -26.42 -38.75 2.44
C GLU A 499 -25.49 -39.41 1.42
N PHE A 500 -25.78 -39.23 0.13
CA PHE A 500 -24.91 -39.65 -0.96
C PHE A 500 -23.55 -38.94 -0.91
N LEU A 501 -23.54 -37.63 -0.66
CA LEU A 501 -22.31 -36.85 -0.55
C LEU A 501 -21.46 -37.35 0.63
N GLU A 502 -22.05 -37.45 1.82
CA GLU A 502 -21.36 -37.89 3.04
C GLU A 502 -20.79 -39.30 2.88
N LEU A 503 -21.62 -40.25 2.42
CA LEU A 503 -21.18 -41.63 2.15
C LEU A 503 -20.04 -41.69 1.12
N SER A 504 -20.08 -40.85 0.09
CA SER A 504 -19.04 -40.84 -0.94
C SER A 504 -17.74 -40.18 -0.47
N LEU A 505 -17.80 -39.27 0.50
CA LEU A 505 -16.60 -38.71 1.12
C LEU A 505 -15.94 -39.73 2.05
N GLU A 506 -16.75 -40.43 2.86
CA GLU A 506 -16.31 -41.49 3.78
C GLU A 506 -15.75 -42.71 3.04
N GLU A 507 -16.43 -43.16 1.98
CA GLU A 507 -16.10 -44.40 1.26
C GLU A 507 -15.90 -44.15 -0.26
N PRO A 508 -14.73 -43.65 -0.69
CA PRO A 508 -14.48 -43.19 -2.06
C PRO A 508 -14.69 -44.25 -3.13
N ASN A 509 -14.46 -45.51 -2.79
CA ASN A 509 -14.57 -46.64 -3.71
C ASN A 509 -16.03 -46.91 -4.14
N LEU A 510 -17.01 -46.42 -3.37
CA LEU A 510 -18.43 -46.64 -3.63
C LEU A 510 -19.00 -45.72 -4.72
N LEU A 511 -18.36 -44.57 -4.97
CA LEU A 511 -18.85 -43.57 -5.91
C LEU A 511 -19.14 -44.16 -7.29
N LYS A 512 -18.24 -44.99 -7.82
CA LYS A 512 -18.40 -45.59 -9.15
C LYS A 512 -19.68 -46.43 -9.25
N THR A 513 -20.04 -47.12 -8.18
CA THR A 513 -21.21 -47.99 -8.10
C THR A 513 -22.48 -47.17 -7.88
N LEU A 514 -22.46 -46.24 -6.93
CA LEU A 514 -23.58 -45.34 -6.64
C LEU A 514 -23.93 -44.46 -7.87
N CYS A 515 -22.94 -44.11 -8.68
CA CYS A 515 -23.14 -43.34 -9.90
C CYS A 515 -23.38 -44.19 -11.15
N SER A 516 -23.59 -45.51 -11.01
CA SER A 516 -23.98 -46.36 -12.12
C SER A 516 -25.46 -46.16 -12.47
N GLU A 517 -25.78 -46.20 -13.76
CA GLU A 517 -27.16 -45.99 -14.24
C GLU A 517 -28.15 -47.00 -13.64
N LYS A 518 -27.70 -48.23 -13.38
CA LYS A 518 -28.51 -49.27 -12.72
C LYS A 518 -28.95 -48.85 -11.32
N VAL A 519 -28.05 -48.28 -10.51
CA VAL A 519 -28.35 -47.84 -9.15
C VAL A 519 -29.22 -46.59 -9.17
N LYS A 520 -28.88 -45.63 -10.04
CA LYS A 520 -29.69 -44.42 -10.24
C LYS A 520 -31.13 -44.75 -10.60
N GLN A 521 -31.35 -45.69 -11.52
CA GLN A 521 -32.69 -46.11 -11.92
C GLN A 521 -33.49 -46.69 -10.75
N LEU A 522 -32.88 -47.57 -9.94
CA LEU A 522 -33.54 -48.15 -8.76
C LEU A 522 -33.94 -47.10 -7.73
N VAL A 523 -33.04 -46.15 -7.43
CA VAL A 523 -33.34 -45.08 -6.45
C VAL A 523 -34.38 -44.11 -7.00
N LYS A 524 -34.42 -43.90 -8.32
CA LYS A 524 -35.46 -43.10 -8.97
C LYS A 524 -36.83 -43.77 -8.90
N GLU A 525 -36.89 -45.09 -9.06
CA GLU A 525 -38.12 -45.87 -8.94
C GLU A 525 -38.64 -45.89 -7.49
N ASN A 526 -37.73 -46.06 -6.52
CA ASN A 526 -38.08 -45.98 -5.10
C ASN A 526 -36.93 -45.36 -4.28
N PRO A 527 -37.10 -44.12 -3.79
CA PRO A 527 -36.09 -43.42 -2.99
C PRO A 527 -35.62 -44.19 -1.74
N SER A 528 -36.48 -45.02 -1.14
CA SER A 528 -36.13 -45.83 0.04
C SER A 528 -35.12 -46.94 -0.24
N TYR A 529 -34.87 -47.27 -1.51
CA TYR A 529 -33.84 -48.25 -1.89
C TYR A 529 -32.42 -47.75 -1.61
N PHE A 530 -32.21 -46.43 -1.45
CA PHE A 530 -30.90 -45.87 -1.17
C PHE A 530 -30.31 -46.41 0.14
N ASP A 531 -31.10 -46.49 1.22
CA ASP A 531 -30.64 -47.04 2.51
C ASP A 531 -30.25 -48.52 2.41
N GLN A 532 -31.04 -49.29 1.66
CA GLN A 532 -30.77 -50.71 1.42
C GLN A 532 -29.49 -50.90 0.61
N ILE A 533 -29.28 -50.05 -0.41
CA ILE A 533 -28.07 -50.03 -1.23
C ILE A 533 -26.86 -49.66 -0.37
N LYS A 534 -26.99 -48.65 0.50
CA LYS A 534 -25.95 -48.24 1.45
C LYS A 534 -25.57 -49.40 2.37
N GLU A 535 -26.54 -50.08 2.96
CA GLU A 535 -26.28 -51.23 3.83
C GLU A 535 -25.60 -52.39 3.07
N LEU A 536 -26.02 -52.66 1.84
CA LEU A 536 -25.41 -53.65 0.95
C LEU A 536 -23.96 -53.31 0.61
N LEU A 537 -23.66 -52.05 0.31
CA LEU A 537 -22.33 -51.62 -0.10
C LEU A 537 -21.34 -51.63 1.06
N LEU A 538 -21.77 -51.20 2.25
CA LEU A 538 -20.94 -51.17 3.44
C LEU A 538 -20.66 -52.58 3.99
N ASN A 539 -21.67 -53.47 3.97
CA ASN A 539 -21.55 -54.80 4.58
C ASN A 539 -21.25 -55.92 3.57
N GLY A 540 -21.54 -55.77 2.28
CA GLY A 540 -21.58 -56.85 1.29
C GLY A 540 -20.25 -57.24 0.63
N SER A 541 -19.14 -56.62 1.03
CA SER A 541 -17.82 -56.88 0.43
C SER A 541 -17.25 -58.26 0.79
N THR A 542 -17.59 -58.80 1.98
CA THR A 542 -17.11 -60.09 2.48
C THR A 542 -18.13 -61.22 2.29
N LEU A 543 -17.68 -62.48 2.29
CA LEU A 543 -18.58 -63.63 2.14
C LEU A 543 -19.63 -63.71 3.28
N VAL A 544 -19.22 -63.36 4.51
CA VAL A 544 -20.11 -63.22 5.67
C VAL A 544 -21.10 -62.08 5.44
N GLY A 545 -20.63 -60.96 4.91
CA GLY A 545 -21.44 -59.82 4.51
C GLY A 545 -22.51 -60.14 3.46
N LYS A 546 -22.15 -60.92 2.44
CA LYS A 546 -23.08 -61.38 1.40
C LYS A 546 -24.15 -62.31 1.94
N LEU A 547 -23.81 -63.17 2.91
CA LEU A 547 -24.76 -64.02 3.63
C LEU A 547 -25.69 -63.18 4.52
N LYS A 548 -25.15 -62.20 5.25
CA LYS A 548 -25.95 -61.28 6.07
C LYS A 548 -26.96 -60.52 5.22
N THR A 549 -26.52 -59.97 4.10
CA THR A 549 -27.40 -59.23 3.17
C THR A 549 -28.42 -60.14 2.46
N PHE A 550 -28.10 -61.42 2.23
CA PHE A 550 -29.11 -62.39 1.80
C PHE A 550 -30.17 -62.63 2.87
N LEU A 551 -29.79 -62.80 4.14
CA LEU A 551 -30.74 -62.96 5.24
C LEU A 551 -31.64 -61.74 5.41
N LEU A 552 -31.08 -60.53 5.24
CA LEU A 552 -31.85 -59.27 5.24
C LEU A 552 -32.84 -59.19 4.06
N MET A 553 -32.51 -59.77 2.90
CA MET A 553 -33.44 -59.89 1.79
C MET A 553 -34.56 -60.89 2.08
N VAL A 554 -34.24 -62.06 2.66
CA VAL A 554 -35.24 -63.07 3.05
C VAL A 554 -36.16 -62.56 4.17
N SER A 555 -35.66 -61.73 5.09
CA SER A 555 -36.47 -61.09 6.13
C SER A 555 -37.29 -59.90 5.64
N GLY A 556 -37.18 -59.52 4.36
CA GLY A 556 -37.92 -58.43 3.74
C GLY A 556 -37.34 -57.03 4.01
N GLN A 557 -36.17 -56.91 4.64
CA GLN A 557 -35.50 -55.63 4.90
C GLN A 557 -34.78 -55.08 3.66
N ILE A 558 -34.37 -55.97 2.74
CA ILE A 558 -33.80 -55.60 1.43
C ILE A 558 -34.72 -56.13 0.33
N SER A 559 -35.08 -55.29 -0.63
CA SER A 559 -35.93 -55.70 -1.75
C SER A 559 -35.18 -56.69 -2.66
N PRO A 560 -35.87 -57.71 -3.23
CA PRO A 560 -35.26 -58.64 -4.16
C PRO A 560 -34.69 -57.96 -5.42
N GLU A 561 -35.26 -56.83 -5.83
CA GLU A 561 -34.83 -56.02 -6.98
C GLU A 561 -33.45 -55.40 -6.72
N VAL A 562 -33.27 -54.80 -5.53
CA VAL A 562 -31.98 -54.24 -5.10
C VAL A 562 -30.95 -55.35 -4.97
N TYR A 563 -31.27 -56.49 -4.34
CA TYR A 563 -30.32 -57.59 -4.19
C TYR A 563 -29.86 -58.18 -5.54
N LYS A 564 -30.78 -58.36 -6.50
CA LYS A 564 -30.49 -58.76 -7.90
C LYS A 564 -29.63 -57.76 -8.65
N ALA A 565 -29.66 -56.49 -8.24
CA ALA A 565 -28.87 -55.47 -8.91
C ALA A 565 -27.37 -55.61 -8.64
N PHE A 566 -27.00 -56.05 -7.44
CA PHE A 566 -25.61 -56.09 -6.97
C PHE A 566 -24.96 -57.47 -7.04
N TYR A 567 -25.75 -58.55 -6.95
CA TYR A 567 -25.21 -59.91 -6.97
C TYR A 567 -25.53 -60.66 -8.26
N PRO A 568 -24.53 -61.34 -8.85
CA PRO A 568 -24.75 -62.14 -10.06
C PRO A 568 -25.63 -63.36 -9.78
N SER A 569 -26.36 -63.80 -10.81
CA SER A 569 -27.32 -64.91 -10.73
C SER A 569 -26.71 -66.23 -10.21
N TRP A 570 -25.41 -66.46 -10.43
CA TRP A 570 -24.73 -67.66 -9.92
C TRP A 570 -24.65 -67.69 -8.39
N PHE A 571 -24.69 -66.54 -7.70
CA PHE A 571 -24.63 -66.49 -6.24
C PHE A 571 -25.88 -67.10 -5.59
N TYR A 572 -27.04 -66.97 -6.23
CA TYR A 572 -28.28 -67.63 -5.82
C TYR A 572 -28.17 -69.16 -5.93
N GLY A 573 -27.46 -69.64 -6.97
CA GLY A 573 -27.12 -71.05 -7.13
C GLY A 573 -26.24 -71.56 -5.99
N LEU A 574 -25.26 -70.76 -5.57
CA LEU A 574 -24.36 -71.14 -4.48
C LEU A 574 -25.09 -71.19 -3.13
N ILE A 575 -25.98 -70.22 -2.86
CA ILE A 575 -26.81 -70.21 -1.65
C ILE A 575 -27.80 -71.38 -1.61
N THR A 576 -28.43 -71.72 -2.75
CA THR A 576 -29.36 -72.86 -2.82
C THR A 576 -28.62 -74.18 -2.59
N ILE A 577 -27.41 -74.35 -3.14
CA ILE A 577 -26.57 -75.52 -2.89
C ILE A 577 -26.17 -75.61 -1.41
N VAL A 578 -25.69 -74.52 -0.81
CA VAL A 578 -25.31 -74.49 0.61
C VAL A 578 -26.51 -74.75 1.52
N GLY A 579 -27.68 -74.16 1.20
CA GLY A 579 -28.93 -74.41 1.91
C GLY A 579 -29.36 -75.88 1.84
N LEU A 580 -29.28 -76.50 0.65
CA LEU A 580 -29.56 -77.93 0.48
C LEU A 580 -28.58 -78.80 1.27
N VAL A 581 -27.28 -78.49 1.25
CA VAL A 581 -26.28 -79.20 2.04
C VAL A 581 -26.59 -79.07 3.54
N ALA A 582 -26.87 -77.87 4.04
CA ALA A 582 -27.20 -77.65 5.45
C ALA A 582 -28.47 -78.42 5.87
N LEU A 583 -29.49 -78.44 5.02
CA LEU A 583 -30.76 -79.14 5.26
C LEU A 583 -30.55 -80.67 5.27
N THR A 584 -29.70 -81.20 4.38
CA THR A 584 -29.33 -82.63 4.41
C THR A 584 -28.51 -83.00 5.64
N VAL A 585 -27.62 -82.12 6.13
CA VAL A 585 -26.86 -82.32 7.37
C VAL A 585 -27.80 -82.29 8.58
N LEU A 586 -28.67 -81.29 8.69
CA LEU A 586 -29.66 -81.20 9.76
C LEU A 586 -30.62 -82.39 9.75
N TRP A 587 -31.03 -82.87 8.58
CA TRP A 587 -31.84 -84.07 8.45
C TRP A 587 -31.09 -85.32 8.92
N LYS A 588 -29.81 -85.49 8.55
CA LYS A 588 -28.97 -86.61 9.03
C LYS A 588 -28.71 -86.55 10.53
N VAL A 589 -28.41 -85.38 11.08
CA VAL A 589 -28.19 -85.16 12.51
C VAL A 589 -29.49 -85.36 13.30
N GLY A 590 -30.60 -84.82 12.81
CA GLY A 590 -31.93 -85.06 13.36
C GLY A 590 -32.27 -86.56 13.39
N LYS A 591 -31.95 -87.29 12.33
CA LYS A 591 -32.13 -88.75 12.25
C LYS A 591 -31.23 -89.54 13.22
N LEU A 592 -30.07 -89.00 13.59
CA LEU A 592 -29.15 -89.55 14.61
C LEU A 592 -29.61 -89.24 16.05
N ILE A 593 -30.18 -88.06 16.29
CA ILE A 593 -30.64 -87.62 17.62
C ILE A 593 -32.06 -88.16 17.94
N TYR A 594 -32.91 -88.33 16.93
CA TYR A 594 -34.28 -88.84 17.08
C TYR A 594 -34.37 -90.20 17.84
N PRO A 595 -33.53 -91.21 17.56
CA PRO A 595 -33.53 -92.46 18.34
C PRO A 595 -32.99 -92.29 19.77
N LEU A 596 -32.06 -91.35 20.03
CA LEU A 596 -31.53 -91.07 21.37
C LEU A 596 -32.56 -90.37 22.27
N LEU A 597 -33.38 -89.47 21.72
CA LEU A 597 -34.50 -88.84 22.44
C LEU A 597 -35.66 -89.82 22.70
N ASN A 598 -35.89 -90.80 21.81
CA ASN A 598 -36.93 -91.82 22.00
C ASN A 598 -36.51 -93.03 22.87
N TRP A 599 -35.22 -93.18 23.20
CA TRP A 599 -34.74 -94.32 24.02
C TRP A 599 -35.16 -94.25 25.50
N LYS A 600 -35.61 -93.09 26.00
CA LYS A 600 -36.11 -92.93 27.38
C LYS A 600 -37.58 -93.34 27.59
N ARG A 601 -38.29 -93.81 26.54
CA ARG A 601 -39.67 -94.32 26.65
C ARG A 601 -39.74 -95.79 26.22
N LYS A 602 -39.30 -96.71 27.08
CA LYS A 602 -39.85 -98.07 27.10
C LYS A 602 -40.63 -98.27 28.39
N PRO A 603 -41.98 -98.32 28.34
CA PRO A 603 -42.78 -98.75 29.47
C PRO A 603 -42.57 -100.26 29.70
N LYS A 604 -42.50 -100.65 30.99
CA LYS A 604 -42.66 -102.03 31.43
C LYS A 604 -44.14 -102.38 31.27
N GLU A 605 -44.45 -103.34 30.41
CA GLU A 605 -45.74 -104.03 30.41
C GLU A 605 -45.49 -105.51 30.69
N GLY A 606 -46.08 -105.98 31.78
CA GLY A 606 -46.22 -107.38 32.15
C GLY A 606 -47.48 -107.51 33.00
N GLU A 607 -48.22 -108.60 32.73
CA GLU A 607 -49.37 -109.18 33.45
C GLU A 607 -50.75 -108.55 33.18
N GLU A 608 -51.54 -109.14 32.27
CA GLU A 608 -52.43 -110.33 32.41
C GLU A 608 -53.79 -109.96 33.04
N ARG A 609 -54.87 -109.82 32.25
CA ARG A 609 -55.93 -110.82 32.00
C ARG A 609 -56.30 -111.69 33.23
N GLN A 610 -57.41 -111.37 33.88
CA GLN A 610 -58.70 -112.09 33.77
C GLN A 610 -59.82 -111.29 34.45
#